data_AF-A0A087YKZ3-F1
#
_entry.id   AF-A0A087YKZ3-F1
#
_cell.length_a   1.000
_cell.length_b   1.000
_cell.length_c   1.000
_cell.angle_alpha   90.00
_cell.angle_beta   90.00
_cell.angle_gamma   90.00
#
_symmetry.space_group_name_H-M   'P 1'
#
loop_
_entity.id
_entity.type
_entity.pdbx_description
1 polymer ?
#
loop_
_entity_poly.entity_id
_entity_poly.type
_entity_poly.pdbx_seq_one_letter_code
_entity_poly.pdbx_strand_id
1 'polypeptide(L)'
;MIDMTSTVLQVGTGVVVIVIVWIAALVAGTILLRADGSAKLGVIPATLLALTITLVLVFFPRSPETPLPFKEMEIVDTFFIGRYVLLAVVGTVFLVAFFMLLPLHFLEPVHAKALRTY
;
A
#
# COMPACT_ATOMS: atom_id res chain seq x y z
N MET A 1 10.99 -27.34 18.52
CA MET A 1 9.90 -27.87 17.68
C MET A 1 9.41 -26.70 16.85
N ILE A 2 9.87 -26.60 15.60
CA ILE A 2 9.54 -25.48 14.71
C ILE A 2 8.05 -25.62 14.36
N ASP A 3 7.28 -24.55 14.52
CA ASP A 3 5.84 -24.55 14.27
C ASP A 3 5.58 -24.61 12.76
N MET A 4 5.46 -25.84 12.23
CA MET A 4 5.30 -26.15 10.79
C MET A 4 3.98 -25.62 10.20
N THR A 5 3.12 -25.03 11.03
CA THR A 5 1.79 -24.57 10.67
C THR A 5 1.80 -23.25 9.90
N SER A 6 2.89 -22.47 9.99
CA SER A 6 2.97 -21.11 9.45
C SER A 6 3.86 -20.94 8.19
N THR A 7 4.31 -22.06 7.61
CA THR A 7 5.20 -22.10 6.45
C THR A 7 4.46 -22.64 5.24
N VAL A 8 4.32 -21.83 4.19
CA VAL A 8 3.80 -22.27 2.90
C VAL A 8 5.03 -22.39 1.99
N LEU A 9 5.33 -23.59 1.49
CA LEU A 9 6.51 -23.86 0.64
C LEU A 9 7.86 -23.53 1.30
N GLN A 10 7.99 -23.71 2.63
CA GLN A 10 9.21 -23.37 3.39
C GLN A 10 9.53 -21.85 3.44
N VAL A 11 8.62 -21.03 2.89
CA VAL A 11 8.66 -19.57 2.93
C VAL A 11 7.61 -19.07 3.93
N GLY A 12 7.93 -18.04 4.70
CA GLY A 12 6.99 -17.45 5.66
C GLY A 12 5.76 -16.88 4.95
N THR A 13 4.56 -17.09 5.53
CA THR A 13 3.27 -16.64 4.94
C THR A 13 3.27 -15.18 4.52
N GLY A 14 3.98 -14.31 5.25
CA GLY A 14 4.05 -12.89 4.92
C GLY A 14 4.66 -12.60 3.54
N VAL A 15 5.71 -13.34 3.16
CA VAL A 15 6.33 -13.20 1.83
C VAL A 15 5.36 -13.65 0.73
N VAL A 16 4.60 -14.72 0.97
CA VAL A 16 3.57 -15.19 0.02
C VAL A 16 2.49 -14.12 -0.19
N VAL A 17 2.04 -13.46 0.88
CA VAL A 17 1.07 -12.35 0.81
C VAL A 17 1.65 -11.16 0.03
N ILE A 18 2.90 -10.77 0.29
CA ILE A 18 3.58 -9.70 -0.46
C ILE A 18 3.61 -10.01 -1.96
N VAL A 19 4.00 -11.23 -2.34
CA VAL A 19 4.08 -11.65 -3.75
C VAL A 19 2.72 -11.54 -4.43
N ILE A 20 1.66 -12.06 -3.80
CA ILE A 20 0.29 -11.99 -4.37
C ILE A 20 -0.17 -10.54 -4.52
N VAL A 21 0.06 -9.71 -3.51
CA VAL A 21 -0.32 -8.29 -3.53
C VAL A 21 0.39 -7.54 -4.66
N TRP A 22 1.68 -7.77 -4.85
CA TRP A 22 2.44 -7.12 -5.93
C TRP A 22 2.04 -7.63 -7.31
N ILE A 23 1.75 -8.92 -7.48
CA ILE A 23 1.21 -9.45 -8.74
C ILE A 23 -0.11 -8.74 -9.08
N ALA A 24 -1.03 -8.65 -8.13
CA ALA A 24 -2.32 -7.99 -8.34
C ALA A 24 -2.14 -6.50 -8.65
N ALA A 25 -1.25 -5.80 -7.93
CA ALA A 25 -0.98 -4.38 -8.16
C ALA A 25 -0.36 -4.13 -9.54
N LEU A 26 0.56 -4.98 -9.99
CA LEU A 26 1.17 -4.88 -11.32
C LEU A 26 0.16 -5.17 -12.43
N VAL A 27 -0.67 -6.21 -12.27
CA VAL A 27 -1.75 -6.51 -13.24
C VAL A 27 -2.73 -5.34 -13.33
N ALA A 28 -3.24 -4.86 -12.20
CA ALA A 28 -4.11 -3.68 -12.16
C ALA A 28 -3.43 -2.45 -12.79
N GLY A 29 -2.14 -2.26 -12.51
CA GLY A 29 -1.35 -1.18 -13.08
C GLY A 29 -1.25 -1.25 -14.60
N THR A 30 -0.97 -2.43 -15.16
CA THR A 30 -0.92 -2.62 -16.61
C THR A 30 -2.27 -2.37 -17.29
N ILE A 31 -3.39 -2.71 -16.63
CA ILE A 31 -4.75 -2.43 -17.12
C ILE A 31 -5.01 -0.93 -17.10
N LEU A 32 -4.67 -0.24 -16.00
CA LEU A 32 -4.86 1.20 -15.85
C LEU A 32 -4.01 2.00 -16.84
N LEU A 33 -2.76 1.59 -17.08
CA LEU A 33 -1.88 2.24 -18.07
C LEU A 33 -2.40 2.13 -19.51
N ARG A 34 -3.23 1.13 -19.80
CA ARG A 34 -3.87 0.95 -21.12
C ARG A 34 -5.12 1.78 -21.32
N ALA A 35 -5.73 2.30 -20.25
CA ALA A 35 -6.91 3.16 -20.36
C ALA A 35 -6.53 4.54 -20.89
N ASP A 36 -7.37 5.21 -21.67
CA ASP A 36 -7.08 6.57 -22.15
C ASP A 36 -7.42 7.67 -21.12
N GLY A 37 -6.72 8.79 -21.22
CA GLY A 37 -6.94 9.96 -20.36
C GLY A 37 -6.47 9.78 -18.91
N SER A 38 -7.19 10.40 -17.97
CA SER A 38 -6.82 10.48 -16.55
C SER A 38 -6.81 9.11 -15.83
N ALA A 39 -7.44 8.09 -16.40
CA ALA A 39 -7.48 6.75 -15.83
C ALA A 39 -6.08 6.10 -15.68
N LYS A 40 -5.10 6.49 -16.51
CA LYS A 40 -3.69 6.03 -16.39
C LYS A 40 -3.07 6.40 -15.05
N LEU A 41 -3.51 7.50 -14.45
CA LEU A 41 -2.99 7.99 -13.17
C LEU A 41 -3.42 7.11 -12.00
N GLY A 42 -4.40 6.21 -12.19
CA GLY A 42 -4.78 5.19 -11.22
C GLY A 42 -3.66 4.21 -10.87
N VAL A 43 -2.59 4.11 -11.69
CA VAL A 43 -1.40 3.31 -11.33
C VAL A 43 -0.75 3.79 -10.04
N ILE A 44 -0.78 5.10 -9.80
CA ILE A 44 -0.11 5.74 -8.66
C ILE A 44 -0.76 5.30 -7.34
N PRO A 45 -2.08 5.47 -7.13
CA PRO A 45 -2.74 4.98 -5.92
C PRO A 45 -2.67 3.46 -5.76
N ALA A 46 -2.74 2.68 -6.86
CA ALA A 46 -2.62 1.22 -6.79
C ALA A 46 -1.24 0.77 -6.27
N THR A 47 -0.18 1.43 -6.74
CA THR A 47 1.20 1.16 -6.28
C THR A 47 1.40 1.58 -4.83
N LEU A 48 0.86 2.74 -4.44
CA LEU A 48 0.94 3.24 -3.07
C LEU A 48 0.23 2.31 -2.08
N LEU A 49 -0.93 1.77 -2.44
CA LEU A 49 -1.64 0.79 -1.63
C LEU A 49 -0.81 -0.49 -1.39
N ALA A 50 -0.20 -1.03 -2.45
CA ALA A 50 0.67 -2.22 -2.36
C ALA A 50 1.90 -1.98 -1.49
N LEU A 51 2.50 -0.79 -1.60
CA LEU A 51 3.59 -0.35 -0.72
C LEU A 51 3.14 -0.27 0.73
N THR A 52 1.97 0.30 1.03
CA THR A 52 1.44 0.37 2.40
C THR A 52 1.27 -1.02 3.00
N ILE A 53 0.71 -1.98 2.25
CA ILE A 53 0.54 -3.36 2.71
C ILE A 53 1.91 -4.00 3.02
N THR A 54 2.89 -3.79 2.14
CA THR A 54 4.26 -4.29 2.35
C THR A 54 4.88 -3.68 3.60
N LEU A 55 4.71 -2.37 3.80
CA LEU A 55 5.23 -1.63 4.94
C LEU A 55 4.66 -2.17 6.26
N VAL A 56 3.33 -2.40 6.30
CA VAL A 56 2.65 -3.00 7.45
C VAL A 56 3.21 -4.39 7.72
N LEU A 57 3.32 -5.25 6.70
CA LEU A 57 3.81 -6.62 6.89
C LEU A 57 5.26 -6.70 7.36
N VAL A 58 6.11 -5.75 6.93
CA VAL A 58 7.54 -5.71 7.28
C VAL A 58 7.76 -5.12 8.66
N PHE A 59 7.06 -4.04 9.02
CA PHE A 59 7.24 -3.38 10.31
C PHE A 59 6.43 -4.00 11.44
N PHE A 60 5.40 -4.79 11.15
CA PHE A 60 4.69 -5.51 12.19
C PHE A 60 5.43 -6.79 12.58
N PRO A 61 6.04 -6.83 13.77
CA PRO A 61 6.68 -8.05 14.25
C PRO A 61 5.65 -9.16 14.37
N ARG A 62 5.99 -10.34 13.83
CA ARG A 62 5.21 -11.58 14.01
C ARG A 62 5.18 -11.91 15.50
N SER A 63 4.05 -12.43 16.01
CA SER A 63 3.91 -12.83 17.41
C SER A 63 5.10 -13.71 17.84
N PRO A 64 5.64 -13.50 19.05
CA PRO A 64 6.79 -14.26 19.51
C PRO A 64 6.44 -15.76 19.60
N GLU A 65 7.23 -16.59 18.92
CA GLU A 65 7.08 -18.07 18.89
C GLU A 65 7.55 -18.73 20.20
N THR A 66 8.13 -17.96 21.11
CA THR A 66 8.62 -18.43 22.41
C THR A 66 7.79 -17.82 23.55
N PRO A 67 7.23 -18.64 24.45
CA PRO A 67 6.61 -18.13 25.67
C PRO A 67 7.68 -17.44 26.51
N LEU A 68 7.53 -16.14 26.74
CA LEU A 68 8.48 -15.35 27.54
C LEU A 68 8.45 -15.83 29.00
N PRO A 69 9.60 -16.17 29.63
CA PRO A 69 9.62 -16.77 30.95
C PRO A 69 9.10 -15.88 32.08
N PHE A 70 9.18 -14.56 31.96
CA PHE A 70 8.66 -13.62 32.96
C PHE A 70 8.25 -12.34 32.24
N LYS A 71 6.94 -12.06 32.23
CA LYS A 71 6.42 -10.78 31.74
C LYS A 71 6.45 -9.80 32.90
N GLU A 72 7.59 -9.14 33.12
CA GLU A 72 7.56 -7.83 33.77
C GLU A 72 6.58 -6.97 32.96
N MET A 73 5.63 -6.33 33.65
CA MET A 73 4.66 -5.46 32.98
C MET A 73 5.38 -4.20 32.50
N GLU A 74 6.04 -4.29 31.35
CA GLU A 74 6.43 -3.10 30.61
C GLU A 74 5.15 -2.35 30.24
N ILE A 75 5.06 -1.09 30.65
CA ILE A 75 3.99 -0.18 30.24
C ILE A 75 4.23 0.14 28.76
N VAL A 76 3.80 -0.77 27.89
CA VAL A 76 3.81 -0.57 26.45
C VAL A 76 2.51 0.09 26.01
N ASP A 77 2.61 1.01 25.06
CA ASP A 77 1.43 1.61 24.43
C ASP A 77 0.64 0.49 23.72
N THR A 78 -0.46 0.06 24.34
CA THR A 78 -1.26 -1.06 23.86
C THR A 78 -1.90 -0.74 22.50
N PHE A 79 -2.03 0.55 22.17
CA PHE A 79 -2.59 1.03 20.91
C PHE A 79 -1.53 1.40 19.86
N PHE A 80 -0.25 1.11 20.10
CA PHE A 80 0.84 1.35 19.15
C PHE A 80 0.48 0.84 17.76
N ILE A 81 0.06 -0.41 17.69
CA ILE A 81 -0.41 -1.09 16.47
C ILE A 81 -1.56 -0.33 15.79
N GLY A 82 -2.59 0.02 16.56
CA GLY A 82 -3.75 0.74 16.05
C GLY A 82 -3.39 2.09 15.46
N ARG A 83 -2.43 2.81 16.07
CA ARG A 83 -1.94 4.10 15.57
C ARG A 83 -1.22 3.98 14.24
N TYR A 84 -0.35 2.97 14.05
CA TYR A 84 0.33 2.76 12.77
C TYR A 84 -0.63 2.32 11.67
N VAL A 85 -1.60 1.47 11.99
CA VAL A 85 -2.65 1.08 11.04
C VAL A 85 -3.48 2.29 10.63
N LEU A 86 -3.89 3.12 11.59
CA LEU A 86 -4.65 4.35 11.31
C LEU A 86 -3.83 5.34 10.47
N LEU A 87 -2.56 5.55 10.82
CA LEU A 87 -1.64 6.40 10.06
C LEU A 87 -1.43 5.89 8.63
N ALA A 88 -1.26 4.57 8.46
CA ALA A 88 -1.13 3.94 7.16
C ALA A 88 -2.38 4.16 6.31
N VAL A 89 -3.57 3.88 6.86
CA VAL A 89 -4.86 4.07 6.16
C VAL A 89 -5.07 5.54 5.78
N VAL A 90 -4.90 6.46 6.74
CA VAL A 90 -5.05 7.91 6.52
C VAL A 90 -4.04 8.39 5.48
N GLY A 91 -2.79 7.94 5.56
CA GLY A 91 -1.73 8.29 4.61
C GLY A 91 -2.04 7.80 3.19
N THR A 92 -2.52 6.57 3.03
CA THR A 92 -2.91 6.03 1.72
C THR A 92 -4.12 6.79 1.16
N VAL A 93 -5.16 7.03 1.95
CA VAL A 93 -6.34 7.80 1.52
C VAL A 93 -5.95 9.21 1.10
N PHE A 94 -5.10 9.87 1.89
CA PHE A 94 -4.55 11.18 1.57
C PHE A 94 -3.79 11.16 0.24
N LEU A 95 -2.88 10.20 0.05
CA LEU A 95 -2.11 10.07 -1.19
C LEU A 95 -2.99 9.81 -2.41
N VAL A 96 -3.97 8.92 -2.30
CA VAL A 96 -4.93 8.62 -3.38
C VAL A 96 -5.69 9.89 -3.77
N ALA A 97 -6.24 10.59 -2.78
CA ALA A 97 -6.98 11.83 -3.00
C ALA A 97 -6.09 12.91 -3.62
N PHE A 98 -4.87 13.07 -3.12
CA PHE A 98 -3.89 14.02 -3.64
C PHE A 98 -3.57 13.75 -5.12
N PHE A 99 -3.23 12.51 -5.46
CA PHE A 99 -2.91 12.13 -6.83
C PHE A 99 -4.11 12.10 -7.78
N MET A 100 -5.35 12.00 -7.29
CA MET A 100 -6.55 12.21 -8.11
C MET A 100 -6.85 13.70 -8.33
N LEU A 101 -6.78 14.52 -7.29
CA LEU A 101 -7.10 15.95 -7.38
C LEU A 101 -6.11 16.73 -8.22
N LEU A 102 -4.82 16.40 -8.12
CA LEU A 102 -3.75 17.10 -8.84
C LEU A 102 -3.99 17.15 -10.37
N PRO A 103 -4.19 16.02 -11.08
CA PRO A 103 -4.49 16.03 -12.51
C PRO A 103 -5.90 16.49 -12.87
N LEU A 104 -6.91 16.19 -12.03
CA LEU A 104 -8.33 16.42 -12.36
C LEU A 104 -8.82 17.84 -12.06
N HIS A 105 -8.10 18.59 -11.23
CA HIS A 105 -8.52 19.95 -10.84
C HIS A 105 -7.41 20.98 -10.99
N PHE A 106 -6.16 20.64 -10.64
CA PHE A 106 -5.07 21.62 -10.68
C PHE A 106 -4.34 21.68 -12.01
N LEU A 107 -4.25 20.57 -12.73
CA LEU A 107 -3.56 20.46 -14.02
C LEU A 107 -4.54 20.37 -15.20
N GLU A 108 -5.73 20.95 -15.04
CA GLU A 108 -6.72 20.97 -16.12
C GLU A 108 -6.10 21.65 -17.34
N PRO A 109 -5.99 20.96 -18.50
CA PRO A 109 -5.25 21.45 -19.63
C PRO A 109 -5.96 22.68 -20.21
N VAL A 110 -5.38 23.87 -20.00
CA VAL A 110 -5.83 25.10 -20.66
C VAL A 110 -5.46 24.99 -22.13
N HIS A 111 -6.41 24.53 -22.94
CA HIS A 111 -6.22 24.41 -24.38
C HIS A 111 -6.10 25.81 -24.97
N ALA A 112 -4.94 26.13 -25.54
CA ALA A 112 -4.76 27.37 -26.28
C ALA A 112 -5.72 27.40 -27.47
N LYS A 113 -6.44 28.50 -27.64
CA LYS A 113 -7.34 28.71 -28.78
C LYS A 113 -6.50 28.68 -30.06
N ALA A 114 -6.89 27.84 -31.03
CA ALA A 114 -6.17 27.69 -32.29
C ALA A 114 -5.98 29.07 -32.97
N LEU A 115 -4.73 29.44 -33.21
CA LEU A 115 -4.37 30.60 -34.02
C LEU A 115 -4.88 30.34 -35.44
N ARG A 116 -5.94 31.04 -35.85
CA ARG A 116 -6.30 31.10 -37.26
C ARG A 116 -5.24 31.93 -37.96
N THR A 117 -4.32 31.27 -38.64
CA THR A 117 -3.48 31.90 -39.66
C THR A 117 -4.39 32.22 -40.85
N TYR A 118 -4.52 33.50 -41.17
CA TYR A 118 -5.24 34.00 -42.35
C TYR A 118 -4.30 34.02 -43.55
#